data_AF-A0A2A5D6F2-F1
#
_entry.id   AF-A0A2A5D6F2-F1
#
_cell.length_a   1.000
_cell.length_b   1.000
_cell.length_c   1.000
_cell.angle_alpha   90.00
_cell.angle_beta   90.00
_cell.angle_gamma   90.00
#
_symmetry.space_group_name_H-M   'P 1'
#
loop_
_entity.id
_entity.type
_entity.pdbx_description
1 polymer ?
#
loop_
_entity_poly.entity_id
_entity_poly.type
_entity_poly.pdbx_seq_one_letter_code
_entity_poly.pdbx_strand_id
1 'polypeptide(L)'
;MIKKLLNPLIVCSLIFLIFFSMTIHLMYGSCQSSKWHYIIQNYYMEEQLPEWMLMNRMVYNSTGTKVIKIAVYEHYEGVWNEWYRNGNIKYSGTWKNKKTEGKHIAWYINEVKESVTAYNSGKPVSLIYWEENGEELQSWFKTYHKNGTKKEIKTMMDGNVSSIEEWDENGSIVSKKYFEYGGEFIKKEYFKNNVVFKTETEE
;
A
#
# COMPACT_ATOMS: atom_id res chain seq x y z
N MET A 1 -9.94 41.16 48.09
CA MET A 1 -10.46 39.83 47.68
C MET A 1 -9.28 38.98 47.21
N ILE A 2 -8.70 38.17 48.10
CA ILE A 2 -7.52 37.35 47.77
C ILE A 2 -8.01 36.13 47.00
N LYS A 3 -7.64 36.01 45.73
CA LYS A 3 -7.86 34.77 44.97
C LYS A 3 -7.03 33.67 45.65
N LYS A 4 -7.66 32.62 46.17
CA LYS A 4 -6.95 31.41 46.60
C LYS A 4 -6.21 30.86 45.38
N LEU A 5 -4.90 31.02 45.32
CA LEU A 5 -4.09 30.32 44.32
C LEU A 5 -4.13 28.82 44.60
N LEU A 6 -4.19 28.03 43.54
CA LEU A 6 -4.10 26.57 43.62
C LEU A 6 -2.70 26.19 44.14
N ASN A 7 -2.62 25.15 44.98
CA ASN A 7 -1.35 24.71 45.56
C ASN A 7 -0.33 24.41 44.43
N PRO A 8 0.84 25.08 44.41
CA PRO A 8 1.84 24.90 43.36
C PRO A 8 2.26 23.44 43.12
N LEU A 9 2.32 22.61 44.17
CA LEU A 9 2.64 21.18 44.02
C LEU A 9 1.54 20.41 43.27
N ILE A 10 0.28 20.77 43.51
CA ILE A 10 -0.87 20.18 42.80
C ILE A 10 -0.82 20.60 41.33
N VAL A 11 -0.51 21.87 41.06
CA VAL A 11 -0.36 22.38 39.68
C VAL A 11 0.78 21.66 38.96
N CYS A 12 1.96 21.53 39.58
CA CYS A 12 3.10 20.83 38.99
C CYS A 12 2.80 19.34 38.75
N SER A 13 2.16 18.67 39.71
CA SER A 13 1.76 17.26 39.56
C SER A 13 0.77 17.06 38.40
N LEU A 14 -0.21 17.96 38.27
CA LEU A 14 -1.17 17.91 37.17
C LEU A 14 -0.48 18.12 35.81
N ILE A 15 0.40 19.11 35.72
CA ILE A 15 1.17 19.37 34.50
C ILE A 15 2.01 18.13 34.12
N PHE A 16 2.70 17.54 35.08
CA PHE A 16 3.47 16.32 34.87
C PHE A 16 2.61 15.17 34.33
N LEU A 17 1.44 14.92 34.93
CA LEU A 17 0.52 13.87 34.48
C LEU A 17 0.03 14.09 33.06
N ILE A 18 -0.25 15.34 32.68
CA ILE A 18 -0.64 15.70 31.32
C ILE A 18 0.50 15.37 30.34
N PHE A 19 1.73 15.84 30.62
CA PHE A 19 2.87 15.56 29.76
C PHE A 19 3.17 14.06 29.67
N PHE A 20 3.11 13.34 30.79
CA PHE A 20 3.33 11.90 30.83
C PHE A 20 2.24 11.12 30.06
N SER A 21 0.99 11.54 30.16
CA SER A 21 -0.10 10.96 29.37
C SER A 21 0.08 11.24 27.87
N MET A 22 0.49 12.45 27.50
CA MET A 22 0.76 12.82 26.11
C MET A 22 1.93 12.03 25.53
N THR A 23 3.02 11.81 26.28
CA THR A 23 4.14 10.99 25.80
C THR A 23 3.74 9.54 25.62
N ILE A 24 3.01 8.95 26.56
CA ILE A 24 2.47 7.58 26.40
C ILE A 24 1.59 7.50 25.16
N HIS A 25 0.70 8.47 24.95
CA HIS A 25 -0.16 8.49 23.78
C HIS A 25 0.64 8.64 22.48
N LEU A 26 1.66 9.49 22.47
CA LEU A 26 2.54 9.67 21.31
C LEU A 26 3.31 8.40 20.95
N MET A 27 3.65 7.58 21.96
CA MET A 27 4.44 6.36 21.77
C MET A 27 3.58 5.14 21.43
N TYR A 28 2.43 5.00 22.09
CA TYR A 28 1.64 3.76 22.07
C TYR A 28 0.22 3.95 21.52
N GLY A 29 -0.21 5.19 21.33
CA GLY A 29 -1.47 5.50 20.67
C GLY A 29 -1.44 5.16 19.18
N SER A 30 -2.62 5.22 18.56
CA SER A 30 -2.77 5.01 17.12
C SER A 30 -1.98 6.08 16.34
N CYS A 31 -1.05 5.62 15.51
CA CYS A 31 -0.28 6.48 14.60
C CYS A 31 -1.17 7.23 13.61
N GLN A 32 -2.38 6.72 13.36
CA GLN A 32 -3.34 7.27 12.40
C GLN A 32 -4.17 8.44 12.96
N SER A 33 -3.92 8.87 14.21
CA SER A 33 -4.62 10.03 14.79
C SER A 33 -4.20 11.37 14.17
N SER A 34 -2.98 11.47 13.64
CA SER A 34 -2.55 12.60 12.80
C SER A 34 -1.32 12.25 11.97
N LYS A 35 -1.09 13.03 10.91
CA LYS A 35 0.14 13.00 10.10
C LYS A 35 1.41 13.03 10.97
N TRP A 36 1.48 13.95 11.93
CA TRP A 36 2.67 14.10 12.78
C TRP A 36 2.86 12.94 13.73
N HIS A 37 1.77 12.36 14.24
CA HIS A 37 1.84 11.18 15.09
C HIS A 37 2.44 10.00 14.34
N TYR A 38 2.02 9.76 13.08
CA TYR A 38 2.65 8.76 12.23
C TYR A 38 4.13 9.04 12.01
N ILE A 39 4.49 10.27 11.60
CA ILE A 39 5.87 10.63 11.31
C ILE A 39 6.77 10.43 12.53
N ILE A 40 6.32 10.84 13.71
CA ILE A 40 7.07 10.66 14.96
C ILE A 40 7.25 9.17 15.25
N GLN A 41 6.17 8.38 15.20
CA GLN A 41 6.27 6.96 15.51
C GLN A 41 7.08 6.16 14.49
N ASN A 42 7.05 6.54 13.22
CA ASN A 42 7.71 5.81 12.15
C ASN A 42 9.18 6.20 11.95
N TYR A 43 9.55 7.47 12.21
CA TYR A 43 10.88 7.99 11.87
C TYR A 43 11.69 8.47 13.07
N TYR A 44 11.07 9.19 14.02
CA TYR A 44 11.81 9.84 15.09
C TYR A 44 11.91 8.99 16.36
N MET A 45 10.96 8.09 16.59
CA MET A 45 11.02 7.18 17.74
C MET A 45 12.25 6.26 17.69
N GLU A 46 12.66 5.78 16.52
CA GLU A 46 13.87 4.96 16.36
C GLU A 46 15.14 5.72 16.78
N GLU A 47 15.23 6.99 16.40
CA GLU A 47 16.42 7.83 16.64
C GLU A 47 16.52 8.31 18.09
N GLN A 48 15.38 8.51 18.76
CA GLN A 48 15.30 9.23 20.03
C GLN A 48 14.98 8.34 21.23
N LEU A 49 14.51 7.10 21.01
CA LEU A 49 14.09 6.20 22.10
C LEU A 49 14.98 4.97 22.19
N PRO A 50 15.20 4.47 23.42
CA PRO A 50 15.95 3.24 23.61
C PRO A 50 15.19 2.02 23.05
N GLU A 51 15.95 1.05 22.56
CA GLU A 51 15.45 -0.12 21.80
C GLU A 51 14.33 -0.88 22.52
N TRP A 52 14.42 -1.01 23.85
CA TRP A 52 13.43 -1.73 24.66
C TRP A 52 12.03 -1.09 24.62
N MET A 53 11.91 0.21 24.33
CA MET A 53 10.63 0.89 24.17
C MET A 53 9.97 0.62 22.81
N LEU A 54 10.73 0.08 21.85
CA LEU A 54 10.36 -0.08 20.45
C LEU A 54 10.20 -1.56 20.06
N MET A 55 10.55 -2.49 20.95
CA MET A 55 10.72 -3.93 20.68
C MET A 55 9.52 -4.59 19.98
N ASN A 56 8.29 -4.15 20.28
CA ASN A 56 7.06 -4.70 19.67
C ASN A 56 6.83 -4.23 18.21
N ARG A 57 7.66 -3.34 17.67
CA ARG A 57 7.51 -2.74 16.32
C ARG A 57 8.71 -2.96 15.41
N MET A 58 9.73 -3.66 15.90
CA MET A 58 10.95 -3.94 15.13
C MET A 58 10.74 -5.12 14.20
N VAL A 59 11.11 -4.94 12.94
CA VAL A 59 11.12 -5.98 11.93
C VAL A 59 12.53 -6.04 11.34
N TYR A 60 13.00 -7.24 11.00
CA TYR A 60 14.25 -7.40 10.26
C TYR A 60 13.96 -7.27 8.76
N ASN A 61 14.69 -6.41 8.07
CA ASN A 61 14.65 -6.34 6.61
C ASN A 61 15.43 -7.51 5.96
N SER A 62 15.44 -7.60 4.64
CA SER A 62 16.14 -8.66 3.89
C SER A 62 17.66 -8.67 4.10
N THR A 63 18.26 -7.56 4.58
CA THR A 63 19.69 -7.46 4.89
C THR A 63 20.02 -7.79 6.34
N GLY A 64 19.02 -8.21 7.14
CA GLY A 64 19.20 -8.51 8.57
C GLY A 64 19.30 -7.26 9.46
N THR A 65 19.03 -6.08 8.92
CA THR A 65 18.99 -4.82 9.66
C THR A 65 17.62 -4.68 10.32
N LYS A 66 17.60 -4.34 11.62
CA LYS A 66 16.37 -3.98 12.34
C LYS A 66 15.86 -2.65 11.82
N VAL A 67 14.59 -2.58 11.47
CA VAL A 67 13.90 -1.35 11.07
C VAL A 67 12.55 -1.28 11.79
N ILE A 68 12.10 -0.08 12.14
CA ILE A 68 10.70 0.11 12.55
C ILE A 68 9.84 0.07 11.30
N LYS A 69 8.86 -0.83 11.27
CA LYS A 69 7.84 -0.84 10.22
C LYS A 69 6.46 -0.80 10.84
N ILE A 70 5.75 0.32 10.65
CA ILE A 70 4.34 0.39 11.01
C ILE A 70 3.54 -0.31 9.91
N ALA A 71 2.96 -1.45 10.25
CA ALA A 71 1.96 -2.12 9.41
C ALA A 71 0.54 -1.69 9.80
N VAL A 72 -0.39 -1.85 8.86
CA VAL A 72 -1.81 -1.70 9.13
C VAL A 72 -2.22 -2.63 10.27
N TYR A 73 -2.94 -2.09 11.27
CA TYR A 73 -3.38 -2.88 12.41
C TYR A 73 -4.34 -4.00 11.97
N GLU A 74 -4.27 -5.16 12.61
CA GLU A 74 -5.02 -6.37 12.21
C GLU A 74 -6.54 -6.15 12.10
N HIS A 75 -7.08 -5.20 12.87
CA HIS A 75 -8.51 -4.86 12.92
C HIS A 75 -8.78 -3.41 12.54
N TYR A 76 -7.89 -2.80 11.74
CA TYR A 76 -8.07 -1.44 11.28
C TYR A 76 -9.28 -1.32 10.33
N GLU A 77 -10.09 -0.30 10.55
CA GLU A 77 -11.18 0.09 9.66
C GLU A 77 -11.07 1.57 9.32
N GLY A 78 -11.23 1.90 8.04
CA GLY A 78 -11.14 3.26 7.53
C GLY A 78 -9.95 3.49 6.59
N VAL A 79 -9.53 4.75 6.48
CA VAL A 79 -8.47 5.19 5.58
C VAL A 79 -7.13 5.18 6.30
N TRP A 80 -6.26 4.25 5.93
CA TRP A 80 -4.90 4.21 6.40
C TRP A 80 -4.04 5.11 5.53
N ASN A 81 -3.33 6.03 6.16
CA ASN A 81 -2.41 6.92 5.51
C ASN A 81 -0.98 6.67 6.01
N GLU A 82 -0.03 6.80 5.11
CA GLU A 82 1.40 6.82 5.42
C GLU A 82 1.99 8.11 4.88
N TRP A 83 3.02 8.61 5.55
CA TRP A 83 3.66 9.86 5.18
C TRP A 83 5.17 9.68 5.13
N TYR A 84 5.81 10.40 4.23
CA TYR A 84 7.25 10.60 4.24
C TYR A 84 7.69 11.46 5.43
N ARG A 85 8.99 11.45 5.75
CA ARG A 85 9.58 12.27 6.82
C ARG A 85 9.37 13.78 6.60
N ASN A 86 9.35 14.23 5.35
CA ASN A 86 9.03 15.63 4.99
C ASN A 86 7.54 15.96 5.16
N GLY A 87 6.71 14.95 5.43
CA GLY A 87 5.29 15.08 5.63
C GLY A 87 4.43 14.96 4.38
N ASN A 88 5.02 14.73 3.21
CA ASN A 88 4.26 14.42 2.01
C ASN A 88 3.57 13.07 2.19
N ILE A 89 2.38 12.92 1.59
CA ILE A 89 1.68 11.64 1.65
C ILE A 89 2.50 10.62 0.85
N LYS A 90 2.69 9.43 1.43
CA LYS A 90 3.40 8.32 0.82
C LYS A 90 2.42 7.28 0.31
N TYR A 91 1.36 7.04 1.07
CA TYR A 91 0.37 6.03 0.73
C TYR A 91 -0.99 6.33 1.39
N SER A 92 -2.07 5.94 0.72
CA SER A 92 -3.44 6.03 1.22
C SER A 92 -4.25 4.87 0.68
N GLY A 93 -4.94 4.15 1.56
CA GLY A 93 -5.84 3.06 1.18
C GLY A 93 -6.98 2.89 2.17
N THR A 94 -8.08 2.26 1.73
CA THR A 94 -9.23 1.97 2.59
C THR A 94 -9.29 0.49 2.96
N TRP A 95 -9.57 0.23 4.23
CA TRP A 95 -9.81 -1.09 4.80
C TRP A 95 -11.21 -1.17 5.41
N LYS A 96 -11.92 -2.25 5.11
CA LYS A 96 -13.24 -2.56 5.65
C LYS A 96 -13.36 -4.06 5.87
N ASN A 97 -13.84 -4.49 7.05
CA ASN A 97 -13.97 -5.91 7.37
C ASN A 97 -12.67 -6.73 7.11
N LYS A 98 -11.51 -6.18 7.49
CA LYS A 98 -10.17 -6.76 7.26
C LYS A 98 -9.78 -6.94 5.78
N LYS A 99 -10.51 -6.33 4.84
CA LYS A 99 -10.22 -6.40 3.39
C LYS A 99 -9.94 -5.01 2.83
N THR A 100 -9.11 -4.97 1.80
CA THR A 100 -8.88 -3.75 1.02
C THR A 100 -10.09 -3.45 0.15
N GLU A 101 -10.48 -2.19 0.11
CA GLU A 101 -11.60 -1.71 -0.69
C GLU A 101 -11.24 -0.39 -1.39
N GLY A 102 -11.76 -0.18 -2.59
CA GLY A 102 -11.59 1.06 -3.32
C GLY A 102 -10.18 1.26 -3.89
N LYS A 103 -9.78 2.52 -4.01
CA LYS A 103 -8.48 2.90 -4.59
C LYS A 103 -7.44 3.03 -3.50
N HIS A 104 -6.31 2.37 -3.72
CA HIS A 104 -5.10 2.48 -2.94
C HIS A 104 -4.10 3.24 -3.80
N ILE A 105 -3.48 4.27 -3.25
CA ILE A 105 -2.61 5.17 -3.98
C ILE A 105 -1.29 5.27 -3.22
N ALA A 106 -0.18 5.12 -3.93
CA ALA A 106 1.15 5.44 -3.45
C ALA A 106 1.70 6.62 -4.24
N TRP A 107 2.53 7.41 -3.58
CA TRP A 107 3.20 8.57 -4.16
C TRP A 107 4.68 8.50 -3.90
N TYR A 108 5.47 8.99 -4.84
CA TYR A 108 6.87 9.33 -4.66
C TYR A 108 7.03 10.51 -3.70
N ILE A 109 8.25 10.72 -3.20
CA ILE A 109 8.55 11.82 -2.27
C ILE A 109 8.32 13.21 -2.90
N ASN A 110 8.43 13.30 -4.22
CA ASN A 110 8.13 14.49 -5.03
C ASN A 110 6.63 14.69 -5.30
N GLU A 111 5.75 13.91 -4.65
CA GLU A 111 4.28 13.98 -4.74
C GLU A 111 3.69 13.53 -6.08
N VAL A 112 4.53 13.02 -7.00
CA VAL A 112 4.07 12.30 -8.19
C VAL A 112 3.49 10.96 -7.75
N LYS A 113 2.40 10.52 -8.38
CA LYS A 113 1.84 9.19 -8.08
C LYS A 113 2.85 8.13 -8.50
N GLU A 114 3.15 7.22 -7.60
CA GLU A 114 3.96 6.04 -7.89
C GLU A 114 3.06 4.91 -8.39
N SER A 115 1.93 4.70 -7.71
CA SER A 115 1.00 3.65 -8.12
C SER A 115 -0.44 3.90 -7.68
N VAL A 116 -1.36 3.30 -8.43
CA VAL A 116 -2.79 3.27 -8.11
C VAL A 116 -3.30 1.85 -8.31
N THR A 117 -3.72 1.23 -7.22
CA THR A 117 -4.34 -0.10 -7.22
C THR A 117 -5.82 0.04 -6.93
N ALA A 118 -6.68 -0.52 -7.78
CA ALA A 118 -8.09 -0.64 -7.47
C ALA A 118 -8.40 -2.01 -6.91
N TYR A 119 -9.12 -2.06 -5.78
CA TYR A 119 -9.58 -3.28 -5.14
C TYR A 119 -11.10 -3.39 -5.19
N ASN A 120 -11.58 -4.59 -5.47
CA ASN A 120 -12.96 -4.98 -5.29
C ASN A 120 -13.02 -6.18 -4.34
N SER A 121 -13.65 -5.99 -3.17
CA SER A 121 -13.85 -7.05 -2.17
C SER A 121 -12.55 -7.76 -1.75
N GLY A 122 -11.45 -7.01 -1.59
CA GLY A 122 -10.13 -7.54 -1.26
C GLY A 122 -9.31 -8.10 -2.43
N LYS A 123 -9.87 -8.15 -3.65
CA LYS A 123 -9.16 -8.61 -4.85
C LYS A 123 -8.73 -7.40 -5.70
N PRO A 124 -7.46 -7.32 -6.15
CA PRO A 124 -7.02 -6.22 -6.99
C PRO A 124 -7.49 -6.43 -8.44
N VAL A 125 -8.22 -5.44 -8.96
CA VAL A 125 -8.82 -5.43 -10.30
C VAL A 125 -8.00 -4.61 -11.30
N SER A 126 -7.20 -3.67 -10.83
CA SER A 126 -6.25 -2.95 -11.69
C SER A 126 -5.08 -2.41 -10.88
N LEU A 127 -3.99 -2.15 -11.58
CA LEU A 127 -2.80 -1.48 -11.07
C LEU A 127 -2.21 -0.63 -12.19
N ILE A 128 -1.82 0.59 -11.85
CA ILE A 128 -1.08 1.49 -12.73
C ILE A 128 0.14 1.94 -11.96
N TYR A 129 1.30 1.89 -12.59
CA TYR A 129 2.58 2.38 -12.10
C TYR A 129 3.08 3.50 -13.00
N TRP A 130 3.60 4.53 -12.37
CA TRP A 130 4.28 5.63 -13.06
C TRP A 130 5.72 5.70 -12.61
N GLU A 131 6.56 6.26 -13.46
CA GLU A 131 7.91 6.72 -13.13
C GLU A 131 7.88 8.03 -12.33
N GLU A 132 9.02 8.40 -11.73
CA GLU A 132 9.14 9.66 -10.96
C GLU A 132 8.90 10.93 -11.80
N ASN A 133 9.06 10.84 -13.13
CA ASN A 133 8.77 11.91 -14.08
C ASN A 133 7.26 12.02 -14.42
N GLY A 134 6.43 11.09 -13.95
CA GLY A 134 4.99 11.04 -14.19
C GLY A 134 4.55 10.25 -15.43
N GLU A 135 5.46 9.65 -16.17
CA GLU A 135 5.14 8.77 -17.31
C GLU A 135 4.64 7.40 -16.82
N GLU A 136 3.64 6.83 -17.48
CA GLU A 136 3.13 5.50 -17.12
C GLU A 136 4.13 4.44 -17.56
N LEU A 137 4.71 3.72 -16.59
CA LEU A 137 5.66 2.63 -16.85
C LEU A 137 4.92 1.34 -17.23
N GLN A 138 3.94 0.97 -16.42
CA GLN A 138 3.24 -0.30 -16.55
C GLN A 138 1.84 -0.20 -15.96
N SER A 139 0.87 -0.82 -16.61
CA SER A 139 -0.42 -1.07 -15.99
C SER A 139 -0.94 -2.47 -16.28
N TRP A 140 -1.87 -2.93 -15.45
CA TRP A 140 -2.64 -4.12 -15.75
C TRP A 140 -4.07 -4.01 -15.25
N PHE A 141 -4.95 -4.69 -15.96
CA PHE A 141 -6.38 -4.74 -15.68
C PHE A 141 -6.83 -6.19 -15.67
N LYS A 142 -7.59 -6.55 -14.63
CA LYS A 142 -8.06 -7.92 -14.40
C LYS A 142 -9.58 -7.95 -14.37
N THR A 143 -10.15 -8.85 -15.16
CA THR A 143 -11.58 -9.13 -15.14
C THR A 143 -11.85 -10.53 -14.59
N TYR A 144 -13.08 -10.74 -14.12
CA TYR A 144 -13.50 -11.99 -13.49
C TYR A 144 -14.76 -12.52 -14.17
N HIS A 145 -14.90 -13.84 -14.22
CA HIS A 145 -16.13 -14.52 -14.60
C HIS A 145 -17.20 -14.35 -13.52
N LYS A 146 -18.46 -14.68 -13.85
CA LYS A 146 -19.59 -14.58 -12.89
C LYS A 146 -19.38 -15.44 -11.63
N ASN A 147 -18.67 -16.56 -11.76
CA ASN A 147 -18.31 -17.44 -10.65
C ASN A 147 -17.13 -16.92 -9.80
N GLY A 148 -16.53 -15.77 -10.16
CA GLY A 148 -15.43 -15.14 -9.45
C GLY A 148 -14.03 -15.66 -9.77
N THR A 149 -13.89 -16.58 -10.74
CA THR A 149 -12.58 -16.98 -11.28
C THR A 149 -12.04 -15.90 -12.21
N LYS A 150 -10.70 -15.84 -12.34
CA LYS A 150 -10.03 -14.88 -13.22
C LYS A 150 -10.46 -15.16 -14.66
N LYS A 151 -10.83 -14.13 -15.40
CA LYS A 151 -11.24 -14.23 -16.81
C LYS A 151 -10.15 -13.76 -17.75
N GLU A 152 -9.65 -12.56 -17.50
CA GLU A 152 -8.67 -11.92 -18.37
C GLU A 152 -7.73 -11.04 -17.55
N ILE A 153 -6.47 -10.97 -17.99
CA ILE A 153 -5.50 -9.95 -17.58
C ILE A 153 -4.98 -9.30 -18.84
N LYS A 154 -5.17 -7.99 -18.95
CA LYS A 154 -4.49 -7.15 -19.94
C LYS A 154 -3.34 -6.44 -19.24
N THR A 155 -2.14 -6.58 -19.78
CA THR A 155 -0.93 -5.87 -19.32
C THR A 155 -0.54 -4.84 -20.38
N MET A 156 -0.24 -3.64 -19.91
CA MET A 156 0.24 -2.52 -20.72
C MET A 156 1.66 -2.17 -20.28
N MET A 157 2.52 -1.79 -21.24
CA MET A 157 3.83 -1.20 -21.01
C MET A 157 3.91 0.09 -21.81
N ASP A 158 4.36 1.17 -21.18
CA ASP A 158 4.49 2.50 -21.81
C ASP A 158 3.23 2.92 -22.59
N GLY A 159 2.04 2.66 -21.99
CA GLY A 159 0.73 2.97 -22.58
C GLY A 159 0.24 2.04 -23.69
N ASN A 160 1.04 1.06 -24.14
CA ASN A 160 0.68 0.11 -25.19
C ASN A 160 0.36 -1.27 -24.62
N VAL A 161 -0.53 -2.02 -25.27
CA VAL A 161 -0.82 -3.41 -24.87
C VAL A 161 0.44 -4.23 -25.08
N SER A 162 0.93 -4.89 -24.03
CA SER A 162 2.08 -5.82 -24.09
C SER A 162 1.60 -7.27 -24.11
N SER A 163 0.58 -7.59 -23.31
CA SER A 163 0.02 -8.94 -23.29
C SER A 163 -1.45 -8.99 -22.90
N ILE A 164 -2.15 -10.00 -23.39
CA ILE A 164 -3.50 -10.36 -22.96
C ILE A 164 -3.52 -11.84 -22.65
N GLU A 165 -3.87 -12.18 -21.42
CA GLU A 165 -4.00 -13.54 -20.93
C GLU A 165 -5.47 -13.84 -20.63
N GLU A 166 -5.97 -14.99 -21.08
CA GLU A 166 -7.37 -15.40 -20.95
C GLU A 166 -7.46 -16.75 -20.23
N TRP A 167 -8.44 -16.91 -19.33
CA TRP A 167 -8.71 -18.12 -18.57
C TRP A 167 -10.17 -18.57 -18.72
N ASP A 168 -10.39 -19.88 -18.63
CA ASP A 168 -11.73 -20.47 -18.61
C ASP A 168 -12.40 -20.35 -17.24
N GLU A 169 -13.68 -20.74 -17.16
CA GLU A 169 -14.43 -20.69 -15.91
C GLU A 169 -13.88 -21.64 -14.83
N ASN A 170 -13.10 -22.66 -15.21
CA ASN A 170 -12.44 -23.60 -14.31
C ASN A 170 -11.10 -23.06 -13.76
N GLY A 171 -10.62 -21.92 -14.28
CA GLY A 171 -9.35 -21.29 -13.90
C GLY A 171 -8.14 -21.79 -14.68
N SER A 172 -8.31 -22.58 -15.74
CA SER A 172 -7.24 -23.00 -16.64
C SER A 172 -6.94 -21.89 -17.66
N ILE A 173 -5.66 -21.66 -17.95
CA ILE A 173 -5.29 -20.69 -18.98
C ILE A 173 -5.71 -21.21 -20.35
N VAL A 174 -6.33 -20.34 -21.15
CA VAL A 174 -6.87 -20.65 -22.48
C VAL A 174 -5.94 -20.11 -23.56
N SER A 175 -5.53 -18.84 -23.43
CA SER A 175 -4.62 -18.23 -24.38
C SER A 175 -3.78 -17.10 -23.79
N LYS A 176 -2.66 -16.82 -24.45
CA LYS A 176 -1.81 -15.66 -24.18
C LYS A 176 -1.42 -15.00 -25.49
N LYS A 177 -1.79 -13.73 -25.66
CA LYS A 177 -1.41 -12.87 -26.78
C LYS A 177 -0.26 -11.98 -26.36
N TYR A 178 0.71 -11.80 -27.26
CA TYR A 178 1.89 -10.97 -27.08
C TYR A 178 1.93 -9.92 -28.17
N PHE A 179 2.34 -8.72 -27.79
CA PHE A 179 2.40 -7.57 -28.66
C PHE A 179 3.78 -6.90 -28.54
N GLU A 180 4.25 -6.32 -29.64
CA GLU A 180 5.50 -5.55 -29.68
C GLU A 180 5.29 -4.13 -29.16
N TYR A 181 6.40 -3.41 -28.97
CA TYR A 181 6.38 -1.99 -28.66
C TYR A 181 5.62 -1.23 -29.77
N GLY A 182 4.50 -0.58 -29.40
CA GLY A 182 3.57 0.04 -30.35
C GLY A 182 2.26 -0.73 -30.57
N GLY A 183 2.12 -1.93 -30.00
CA GLY A 183 0.86 -2.69 -29.98
C GLY A 183 0.62 -3.62 -31.18
N GLU A 184 1.64 -3.86 -31.99
CA GLU A 184 1.59 -4.82 -33.11
C GLU A 184 1.59 -6.26 -32.58
N PHE A 185 0.85 -7.15 -33.25
CA PHE A 185 0.63 -8.50 -32.76
C PHE A 185 1.81 -9.42 -33.12
N ILE A 186 2.49 -9.97 -32.12
CA ILE A 186 3.62 -10.89 -32.38
C ILE A 186 3.10 -12.32 -32.53
N LYS A 187 2.40 -12.79 -31.50
CA LYS A 187 1.95 -14.19 -31.42
C LYS A 187 0.84 -14.40 -30.41
N LYS A 188 0.14 -15.51 -30.59
CA LYS A 188 -0.86 -16.05 -29.66
C LYS A 188 -0.58 -17.51 -29.38
N GLU A 189 -0.43 -17.83 -28.11
CA GLU A 189 -0.28 -19.20 -27.62
C GLU A 189 -1.61 -19.70 -27.06
N TYR A 190 -2.02 -20.90 -27.42
CA TYR A 190 -3.19 -21.59 -26.88
C TYR A 190 -2.76 -22.72 -25.97
N PHE A 191 -3.47 -22.87 -24.86
CA PHE A 191 -3.10 -23.80 -23.80
C PHE A 191 -4.18 -24.86 -23.59
N LYS A 192 -3.74 -26.09 -23.33
CA LYS A 192 -4.56 -27.22 -22.92
C LYS A 192 -3.83 -27.92 -21.78
N ASN A 193 -4.47 -28.06 -20.62
CA ASN A 193 -3.85 -28.57 -19.39
C ASN A 193 -2.56 -27.81 -19.01
N ASN A 194 -2.56 -26.48 -19.15
CA ASN A 194 -1.40 -25.59 -18.91
C ASN A 194 -0.18 -25.86 -19.82
N VAL A 195 -0.33 -26.62 -20.90
CA VAL A 195 0.72 -26.83 -21.92
C VAL A 195 0.30 -26.14 -23.22
N VAL A 196 1.24 -25.42 -23.86
CA VAL A 196 1.01 -24.81 -25.17
C VAL A 196 0.80 -25.91 -26.20
N PHE A 197 -0.34 -25.92 -26.88
CA PHE A 197 -0.64 -26.91 -27.92
C PHE A 197 -0.77 -26.30 -29.32
N LYS A 198 -0.91 -24.98 -29.42
CA LYS A 198 -0.98 -24.25 -30.69
C LYS A 198 -0.37 -22.85 -30.50
N THR A 199 0.38 -22.40 -31.50
CA THR A 199 0.88 -21.03 -31.58
C THR A 199 0.50 -20.45 -32.93
N GLU A 200 -0.02 -19.22 -32.95
CA GLU A 200 -0.26 -18.40 -34.13
C GLU A 200 0.74 -17.23 -34.07
N THR A 201 1.46 -16.95 -35.15
CA THR A 201 2.39 -15.81 -35.26
C THR A 201 1.94 -14.89 -36.40
N GLU A 202 2.45 -13.66 -36.44
CA GLU A 202 2.48 -12.92 -37.71
C GLU A 202 3.29 -13.71 -38.75
N GLU A 203 2.84 -13.71 -40.00
CA GLU A 203 3.52 -14.32 -41.16
C GLU A 203 4.76 -13.52 -41.58
#